data_AF-A0A1C5RAP5-F1
#
_entry.id   AF-A0A1C5RAP5-F1
#
_cell.length_a   1.000
_cell.length_b   1.000
_cell.length_c   1.000
_cell.angle_alpha   90.00
_cell.angle_beta   90.00
_cell.angle_gamma   90.00
#
_symmetry.space_group_name_H-M   'P 1'
#
loop_
_entity.id
_entity.type
_entity.pdbx_description
1 polymer ?
#
loop_
_entity_poly.entity_id
_entity_poly.type
_entity_poly.pdbx_seq_one_letter_code
_entity_poly.pdbx_strand_id
1 'polypeptide(L)'
;MRQKTFGKWLAAAGILMAMTIWMVLPALAAPTVNSIRITFKDKYEDPGVIEEPEISCGSYGIEITSVEWSKDVEKWNPGTKVTATLILSASGREFSSSYGSKSCQISGATLSKAVKVDDDLKVTVTYYPVVWLESPDEAGWSASNHMKAVWKKVDYATGYQIRLYRDDYYLRTIDATGTSKDLSEYMGREGNYYYEIRAVGKTTNDAKYRKSSDYITSSDRYLDDLGDTEGSWKNYADGKKYVDENGQIVTSQWYRILGTWYYFDENGYMVTGWRMVNNKWYYLGNDGKMVIGWKQIGGVWYYMDADGAMATGWRQTAPGQWYYLNANGAMAASTVIDGYTLDASGLWVS
;
A
#
# COMPACT_ATOMS: atom_id res chain seq x y z
N MET A 1 -125.87 -38.00 13.93
CA MET A 1 -126.55 -36.99 13.09
C MET A 1 -125.49 -36.36 12.18
N ARG A 2 -125.59 -36.50 10.85
CA ARG A 2 -125.83 -35.41 9.85
C ARG A 2 -124.90 -34.20 10.05
N GLN A 3 -124.13 -33.64 9.11
CA GLN A 3 -124.16 -33.50 7.63
C GLN A 3 -122.75 -32.97 7.19
N LYS A 4 -122.16 -33.36 6.05
CA LYS A 4 -122.00 -32.60 4.76
C LYS A 4 -121.47 -31.14 4.94
N THR A 5 -120.49 -30.57 4.22
CA THR A 5 -119.98 -30.73 2.83
C THR A 5 -118.78 -29.76 2.55
N PHE A 6 -117.87 -30.16 1.65
CA PHE A 6 -117.13 -29.42 0.59
C PHE A 6 -116.45 -28.04 0.79
N GLY A 7 -115.20 -27.93 0.27
CA GLY A 7 -114.60 -26.68 -0.21
C GLY A 7 -113.09 -26.79 -0.53
N LYS A 8 -112.69 -26.49 -1.78
CA LYS A 8 -111.35 -26.69 -2.38
C LYS A 8 -110.35 -25.53 -2.12
N TRP A 9 -109.06 -25.89 -2.09
CA TRP A 9 -107.84 -25.21 -2.63
C TRP A 9 -107.61 -23.70 -2.46
N LEU A 10 -106.43 -23.33 -1.93
CA LEU A 10 -105.38 -22.54 -2.62
C LEU A 10 -104.09 -22.41 -1.79
N ALA A 11 -102.95 -22.43 -2.48
CA ALA A 11 -101.59 -22.41 -1.96
C ALA A 11 -101.01 -20.99 -1.81
N ALA A 12 -100.04 -20.82 -0.91
CA ALA A 12 -98.99 -19.77 -0.94
C ALA A 12 -97.84 -20.22 -0.02
N ALA A 13 -96.72 -20.72 -0.57
CA ALA A 13 -95.50 -19.97 -0.89
C ALA A 13 -94.68 -19.57 0.36
N GLY A 14 -93.84 -20.50 0.84
CA GLY A 14 -92.81 -20.25 1.83
C GLY A 14 -91.53 -19.74 1.16
N ILE A 15 -91.10 -18.54 1.55
CA ILE A 15 -89.87 -17.87 1.10
C ILE A 15 -88.66 -18.65 1.64
N LEU A 16 -87.84 -19.20 0.73
CA LEU A 16 -86.55 -19.81 1.06
C LEU A 16 -85.49 -18.70 1.06
N MET A 17 -85.10 -18.26 2.25
CA MET A 17 -84.04 -17.29 2.48
C MET A 17 -82.69 -17.98 2.27
N ALA A 18 -82.06 -17.75 1.11
CA ALA A 18 -80.70 -18.21 0.86
C ALA A 18 -79.71 -17.34 1.64
N MET A 19 -79.34 -17.76 2.85
CA MET A 19 -78.17 -17.23 3.55
C MET A 19 -76.90 -17.72 2.83
N THR A 20 -76.29 -16.87 2.01
CA THR A 20 -74.92 -17.06 1.57
C THR A 20 -74.00 -16.89 2.77
N ILE A 21 -73.58 -18.01 3.37
CA ILE A 21 -72.49 -18.03 4.34
C ILE A 21 -71.21 -17.69 3.56
N TRP A 22 -70.74 -16.45 3.68
CA TRP A 22 -69.35 -16.13 3.36
C TRP A 22 -68.46 -16.91 4.35
N MET A 23 -67.95 -18.06 3.93
CA MET A 23 -66.82 -18.66 4.63
C MET A 23 -65.62 -17.72 4.43
N VAL A 24 -65.37 -16.86 5.40
CA VAL A 24 -64.06 -16.23 5.56
C VAL A 24 -63.12 -17.36 5.96
N LEU A 25 -62.48 -17.99 4.98
CA LEU A 25 -61.31 -18.81 5.26
C LEU A 25 -60.30 -17.90 5.96
N PRO A 26 -59.82 -18.23 7.17
CA PRO A 26 -58.68 -17.53 7.73
C PRO A 26 -57.54 -17.73 6.74
N ALA A 27 -57.05 -16.65 6.14
CA ALA A 27 -55.79 -16.69 5.41
C ALA A 27 -54.75 -17.21 6.40
N LEU A 28 -54.24 -18.42 6.16
CA LEU A 28 -53.17 -18.97 6.98
C LEU A 28 -51.98 -18.02 6.81
N ALA A 29 -51.66 -17.25 7.84
CA ALA A 29 -50.57 -16.29 7.78
C ALA A 29 -49.27 -17.02 7.45
N ALA A 30 -48.56 -16.57 6.41
CA ALA A 30 -47.32 -17.19 6.00
C ALA A 30 -46.29 -17.10 7.15
N PRO A 31 -45.49 -18.15 7.40
CA PRO A 31 -44.56 -18.15 8.52
C PRO A 31 -43.49 -17.05 8.35
N THR A 32 -43.33 -16.23 9.39
CA THR A 32 -42.43 -15.07 9.35
C THR A 32 -40.95 -15.46 9.38
N VAL A 33 -40.12 -14.75 8.62
CA VAL A 33 -38.66 -14.89 8.62
C VAL A 33 -38.08 -14.02 9.74
N ASN A 34 -37.80 -14.58 10.92
CA ASN A 34 -37.30 -13.78 12.05
C ASN A 34 -35.78 -13.61 12.11
N SER A 35 -35.03 -14.43 11.36
CA SER A 35 -33.57 -14.39 11.37
C SER A 35 -32.98 -14.66 9.98
N ILE A 36 -32.01 -13.84 9.62
CA ILE A 36 -31.32 -13.86 8.33
C ILE A 36 -29.82 -13.89 8.59
N ARG A 37 -29.10 -14.77 7.88
CA ARG A 37 -27.65 -14.83 7.89
C ARG A 37 -27.10 -14.65 6.48
N ILE A 38 -26.29 -13.61 6.30
CA ILE A 38 -25.63 -13.30 5.04
C ILE A 38 -24.12 -13.34 5.28
N THR A 39 -23.39 -13.98 4.38
CA THR A 39 -21.94 -14.06 4.44
C THR A 39 -21.35 -13.38 3.22
N PHE A 40 -20.43 -12.45 3.46
CA PHE A 40 -19.52 -11.89 2.47
C PHE A 40 -18.18 -12.58 2.67
N LYS A 41 -17.79 -13.38 1.70
CA LYS A 41 -16.51 -14.10 1.74
C LYS A 41 -15.56 -13.43 0.76
N ASP A 42 -14.48 -12.89 1.30
CA ASP A 42 -13.43 -12.25 0.53
C ASP A 42 -12.78 -13.23 -0.46
N LYS A 43 -12.41 -12.68 -1.62
CA LYS A 43 -11.69 -13.40 -2.68
C LYS A 43 -10.26 -12.91 -2.82
N TYR A 44 -9.41 -13.80 -3.29
CA TYR A 44 -7.97 -13.58 -3.51
C TYR A 44 -7.53 -14.47 -4.68
N GLU A 45 -8.20 -14.33 -5.83
CA GLU A 45 -7.92 -15.14 -7.02
C GLU A 45 -6.62 -14.67 -7.70
N ASP A 46 -6.53 -13.36 -7.96
CA ASP A 46 -5.38 -12.73 -8.61
C ASP A 46 -4.73 -11.66 -7.71
N PRO A 47 -3.39 -11.65 -7.55
CA PRO A 47 -2.69 -10.55 -6.90
C PRO A 47 -2.94 -9.22 -7.64
N GLY A 48 -2.99 -8.12 -6.90
CA GLY A 48 -3.15 -6.76 -7.43
C GLY A 48 -4.60 -6.40 -7.80
N VAL A 49 -5.48 -7.39 -7.94
CA VAL A 49 -6.87 -7.19 -8.35
C VAL A 49 -7.79 -7.17 -7.14
N ILE A 50 -8.68 -6.17 -7.11
CA ILE A 50 -9.79 -6.12 -6.14
C ILE A 50 -10.99 -6.81 -6.77
N GLU A 51 -11.56 -7.76 -6.05
CA GLU A 51 -12.70 -8.55 -6.51
C GLU A 51 -13.94 -8.30 -5.64
N GLU A 52 -15.12 -8.55 -6.21
CA GLU A 52 -16.33 -8.62 -5.41
C GLU A 52 -16.30 -9.86 -4.50
N PRO A 53 -16.74 -9.75 -3.24
CA PRO A 53 -16.83 -10.91 -2.36
C PRO A 53 -17.87 -11.90 -2.88
N GLU A 54 -17.67 -13.18 -2.57
CA GLU A 54 -18.72 -14.19 -2.74
C GLU A 54 -19.81 -13.95 -1.67
N ILE A 55 -21.02 -13.65 -2.11
CA ILE A 55 -22.16 -13.34 -1.23
C ILE A 55 -23.12 -14.53 -1.21
N SER A 56 -23.42 -15.03 -0.01
CA SER A 56 -24.37 -16.14 0.17
C SER A 56 -25.33 -15.89 1.33
N CYS A 57 -26.55 -16.43 1.21
CA CYS A 57 -27.51 -16.47 2.30
C CYS A 57 -27.61 -17.90 2.86
N GLY A 58 -27.35 -18.06 4.15
CA GLY A 58 -27.44 -19.35 4.83
C GLY A 58 -28.82 -19.63 5.43
N SER A 59 -29.80 -18.75 5.21
CA SER A 59 -31.14 -18.88 5.78
C SER A 59 -32.04 -19.70 4.85
N TYR A 60 -32.68 -20.73 5.41
CA TYR A 60 -33.54 -21.64 4.66
C TYR A 60 -34.70 -20.92 3.95
N GLY A 61 -34.86 -21.19 2.65
CA GLY A 61 -35.93 -20.66 1.81
C GLY A 61 -35.83 -19.18 1.48
N ILE A 62 -34.63 -18.59 1.64
CA ILE A 62 -34.31 -17.20 1.31
C ILE A 62 -33.27 -17.18 0.19
N GLU A 63 -33.55 -16.41 -0.84
CA GLU A 63 -32.65 -16.25 -1.99
C GLU A 63 -32.24 -14.79 -2.14
N ILE A 64 -31.00 -14.55 -2.57
CA ILE A 64 -30.52 -13.21 -2.94
C ILE A 64 -30.81 -13.05 -4.42
N THR A 65 -31.75 -12.17 -4.77
CA THR A 65 -32.20 -11.99 -6.15
C THR A 65 -31.38 -10.93 -6.88
N SER A 66 -30.87 -9.93 -6.15
CA SER A 66 -29.96 -8.93 -6.70
C SER A 66 -28.97 -8.40 -5.67
N VAL A 67 -27.82 -7.96 -6.18
CA VAL A 67 -26.80 -7.23 -5.43
C VAL A 67 -26.41 -6.01 -6.27
N GLU A 68 -26.55 -4.82 -5.69
CA GLU A 68 -26.21 -3.56 -6.32
C GLU A 68 -25.16 -2.82 -5.49
N TRP A 69 -24.02 -2.54 -6.10
CA TRP A 69 -22.95 -1.78 -5.48
C TRP A 69 -23.08 -0.28 -5.75
N SER A 70 -22.69 0.52 -4.76
CA SER A 70 -22.71 2.00 -4.86
C SER A 70 -21.78 2.58 -5.93
N LYS A 71 -20.84 1.78 -6.45
CA LYS A 71 -19.87 2.14 -7.49
C LYS A 71 -19.23 0.89 -8.07
N ASP A 72 -18.76 1.02 -9.31
CA ASP A 72 -18.02 -0.04 -10.02
C ASP A 72 -16.77 -0.49 -9.24
N VAL A 73 -16.44 -1.78 -9.35
CA VAL A 73 -15.32 -2.42 -8.63
C VAL A 73 -13.98 -1.78 -8.94
N GLU A 74 -13.77 -1.35 -10.19
CA GLU A 74 -12.55 -0.63 -10.63
C GLU A 74 -12.31 0.68 -9.85
N LYS A 75 -13.35 1.25 -9.23
CA LYS A 75 -13.28 2.47 -8.40
C LYS A 75 -13.13 2.15 -6.91
N TRP A 76 -12.94 0.89 -6.55
CA TRP A 76 -12.75 0.47 -5.16
C TRP A 76 -11.31 0.73 -4.74
N ASN A 77 -11.13 0.91 -3.44
CA ASN A 77 -9.81 1.07 -2.84
C ASN A 77 -9.78 0.28 -1.53
N PRO A 78 -8.75 -0.54 -1.26
CA PRO A 78 -8.78 -1.47 -0.14
C PRO A 78 -8.89 -0.75 1.20
N GLY A 79 -9.76 -1.24 2.06
CA GLY A 79 -10.07 -0.65 3.36
C GLY A 79 -10.87 0.66 3.29
N THR A 80 -11.36 1.06 2.11
CA THR A 80 -12.28 2.21 1.96
C THR A 80 -13.71 1.71 1.88
N LYS A 81 -14.64 2.37 2.59
CA LYS A 81 -16.04 1.96 2.61
C LYS A 81 -16.65 1.90 1.20
N VAL A 82 -17.41 0.84 0.93
CA VAL A 82 -18.30 0.68 -0.22
C VAL A 82 -19.64 0.19 0.30
N THR A 83 -20.74 0.61 -0.32
CA THR A 83 -22.08 0.17 0.06
C THR A 83 -22.64 -0.81 -0.95
N ALA A 84 -23.20 -1.93 -0.48
CA ALA A 84 -24.02 -2.83 -1.27
C ALA A 84 -25.47 -2.78 -0.81
N THR A 85 -26.38 -2.95 -1.75
CA THR A 85 -27.80 -3.16 -1.53
C THR A 85 -28.16 -4.53 -2.08
N LEU A 86 -28.70 -5.38 -1.21
CA LEU A 86 -29.16 -6.72 -1.56
C LEU A 86 -30.68 -6.75 -1.52
N ILE A 87 -31.28 -7.40 -2.50
CA ILE A 87 -32.70 -7.74 -2.50
C ILE A 87 -32.81 -9.23 -2.22
N LEU A 88 -33.57 -9.59 -1.19
CA LEU A 88 -33.81 -10.97 -0.79
C LEU A 88 -35.29 -11.29 -0.95
N SER A 89 -35.58 -12.44 -1.52
CA SER A 89 -36.94 -12.97 -1.62
C SER A 89 -37.11 -14.19 -0.71
N ALA A 90 -38.35 -14.50 -0.33
CA ALA A 90 -38.67 -15.65 0.50
C ALA A 90 -39.79 -16.48 -0.15
N SER A 91 -39.57 -17.79 -0.29
CA SER A 91 -40.57 -18.68 -0.88
C SER A 91 -41.61 -19.12 0.16
N GLY A 92 -42.86 -18.68 0.03
CA GLY A 92 -43.98 -19.08 0.89
C GLY A 92 -43.89 -18.58 2.33
N ARG A 93 -43.13 -17.50 2.56
CA ARG A 93 -42.83 -16.91 3.87
C ARG A 93 -42.82 -15.40 3.75
N GLU A 94 -43.06 -14.71 4.86
CA GLU A 94 -43.02 -13.24 4.89
C GLU A 94 -41.88 -12.71 5.74
N PHE A 95 -41.22 -11.66 5.28
CA PHE A 95 -40.25 -10.93 6.10
C PHE A 95 -40.93 -10.09 7.19
N SER A 96 -40.23 -9.92 8.31
CA SER A 96 -40.57 -8.91 9.31
C SER A 96 -40.36 -7.51 8.74
N SER A 97 -41.07 -6.51 9.28
CA SER A 97 -41.01 -5.13 8.78
C SER A 97 -39.60 -4.52 8.82
N SER A 98 -38.77 -4.91 9.78
CA SER A 98 -37.37 -4.47 9.89
C SER A 98 -36.51 -5.48 10.64
N TYR A 99 -35.20 -5.39 10.41
CA TYR A 99 -34.20 -6.22 11.08
C TYR A 99 -33.10 -5.35 11.67
N GLY A 100 -32.65 -5.72 12.87
CA GLY A 100 -31.45 -5.18 13.51
C GLY A 100 -30.29 -6.17 13.43
N SER A 101 -29.13 -5.81 13.99
CA SER A 101 -27.91 -6.63 13.94
C SER A 101 -28.05 -8.03 14.55
N LYS A 102 -29.02 -8.23 15.47
CA LYS A 102 -29.28 -9.56 16.07
C LYS A 102 -30.16 -10.45 15.18
N SER A 103 -31.05 -9.86 14.39
CA SER A 103 -31.99 -10.59 13.53
C SER A 103 -31.51 -10.69 12.09
N CYS A 104 -30.69 -9.75 11.61
CA CYS A 104 -29.94 -9.86 10.36
C CYS A 104 -28.44 -9.87 10.70
N GLN A 105 -27.89 -11.08 10.76
CA GLN A 105 -26.49 -11.31 11.08
C GLN A 105 -25.68 -11.31 9.78
N ILE A 106 -24.67 -10.45 9.72
CA ILE A 106 -23.80 -10.31 8.56
C ILE A 106 -22.38 -10.63 8.96
N SER A 107 -21.75 -11.55 8.23
CA SER A 107 -20.33 -11.88 8.36
C SER A 107 -19.56 -11.29 7.17
N GLY A 108 -18.37 -10.75 7.41
CA GLY A 108 -17.52 -10.12 6.38
C GLY A 108 -17.95 -8.71 5.93
N ALA A 109 -19.08 -8.21 6.40
CA ALA A 109 -19.56 -6.84 6.16
C ALA A 109 -20.35 -6.32 7.38
N THR A 110 -20.68 -5.03 7.37
CA THR A 110 -21.44 -4.39 8.45
C THR A 110 -22.86 -4.07 7.98
N LEU A 111 -23.87 -4.58 8.68
CA LEU A 111 -25.26 -4.19 8.45
C LEU A 111 -25.45 -2.68 8.66
N SER A 112 -26.01 -2.00 7.67
CA SER A 112 -26.38 -0.59 7.76
C SER A 112 -27.89 -0.41 7.91
N LYS A 113 -28.69 -1.16 7.13
CA LYS A 113 -30.16 -1.11 7.17
C LYS A 113 -30.74 -2.40 6.61
N ALA A 114 -31.85 -2.89 7.17
CA ALA A 114 -32.60 -4.01 6.62
C ALA A 114 -34.10 -3.79 6.85
N VAL A 115 -34.85 -3.54 5.78
CA VAL A 115 -36.26 -3.14 5.82
C VAL A 115 -37.04 -3.84 4.72
N LYS A 116 -38.23 -4.37 5.05
CA LYS A 116 -39.15 -4.98 4.09
C LYS A 116 -39.66 -3.90 3.12
N VAL A 117 -39.62 -4.19 1.83
CA VAL A 117 -40.17 -3.35 0.76
C VAL A 117 -41.03 -4.28 -0.08
N ASP A 118 -42.34 -4.02 -0.08
CA ASP A 118 -43.34 -4.95 -0.63
C ASP A 118 -43.19 -6.36 -0.03
N ASP A 119 -42.97 -7.40 -0.83
CA ASP A 119 -42.77 -8.77 -0.36
C ASP A 119 -41.29 -9.14 -0.16
N ASP A 120 -40.37 -8.28 -0.58
CA ASP A 120 -38.93 -8.52 -0.52
C ASP A 120 -38.28 -7.82 0.69
N LEU A 121 -37.08 -8.26 1.03
CA LEU A 121 -36.24 -7.59 2.00
C LEU A 121 -35.09 -6.85 1.32
N LYS A 122 -35.03 -5.53 1.54
CA LYS A 122 -33.91 -4.70 1.14
C LYS A 122 -32.89 -4.59 2.26
N VAL A 123 -31.69 -5.13 2.05
CA VAL A 123 -30.58 -5.10 3.00
C VAL A 123 -29.45 -4.23 2.46
N THR A 124 -29.13 -3.15 3.15
CA THR A 124 -27.98 -2.28 2.86
C THR A 124 -26.85 -2.59 3.82
N VAL A 125 -25.66 -2.80 3.27
CA VAL A 125 -24.44 -3.13 4.02
C VAL A 125 -23.30 -2.19 3.67
N THR A 126 -22.38 -2.03 4.62
CA THR A 126 -21.08 -1.42 4.39
C THR A 126 -20.03 -2.52 4.32
N TYR A 127 -19.31 -2.59 3.19
CA TYR A 127 -18.21 -3.50 2.93
C TYR A 127 -16.91 -2.72 2.80
N TYR A 128 -15.80 -3.36 3.15
CA TYR A 128 -14.45 -2.80 3.03
C TYR A 128 -13.64 -3.74 2.14
N PRO A 129 -13.38 -3.35 0.88
CA PRO A 129 -12.68 -4.21 -0.08
C PRO A 129 -11.32 -4.62 0.42
N VAL A 130 -10.92 -5.83 0.04
CA VAL A 130 -9.60 -6.38 0.32
C VAL A 130 -8.82 -6.56 -0.98
N VAL A 131 -7.50 -6.68 -0.87
CA VAL A 131 -6.63 -7.03 -2.00
C VAL A 131 -5.52 -7.97 -1.52
N TRP A 132 -5.11 -8.89 -2.38
CA TRP A 132 -3.82 -9.57 -2.24
C TRP A 132 -2.79 -8.77 -3.01
N LEU A 133 -1.76 -8.25 -2.35
CA LEU A 133 -0.76 -7.43 -3.00
C LEU A 133 0.09 -8.26 -3.97
N GLU A 134 0.39 -7.68 -5.14
CA GLU A 134 1.43 -8.19 -6.03
C GLU A 134 2.81 -8.10 -5.37
N SER A 135 3.71 -8.97 -5.78
CA SER A 135 5.12 -8.81 -5.45
C SER A 135 5.72 -7.68 -6.30
N PRO A 136 6.75 -6.97 -5.81
CA PRO A 136 7.46 -6.03 -6.66
C PRO A 136 8.02 -6.74 -7.90
N ASP A 137 7.83 -6.17 -9.09
CA ASP A 137 8.34 -6.77 -10.34
C ASP A 137 9.89 -6.80 -10.40
N GLU A 138 10.53 -5.82 -9.77
CA GLU A 138 11.99 -5.67 -9.77
C GLU A 138 12.47 -5.21 -8.39
N ALA A 139 13.61 -5.75 -7.97
CA ALA A 139 14.34 -5.34 -6.77
C ALA A 139 15.85 -5.42 -7.02
N GLY A 140 16.59 -4.43 -6.52
CA GLY A 140 18.03 -4.35 -6.71
C GLY A 140 18.67 -3.22 -5.92
N TRP A 141 19.85 -2.81 -6.36
CA TRP A 141 20.66 -1.80 -5.68
C TRP A 141 20.71 -0.50 -6.48
N SER A 142 20.80 0.62 -5.78
CA SER A 142 20.98 1.91 -6.42
C SER A 142 22.35 1.99 -7.11
N ALA A 143 22.35 2.50 -8.35
CA ALA A 143 23.56 2.72 -9.11
C ALA A 143 24.52 3.74 -8.46
N SER A 144 23.98 4.73 -7.72
CA SER A 144 24.77 5.81 -7.09
C SER A 144 25.01 5.62 -5.60
N ASN A 145 24.29 4.72 -4.93
CA ASN A 145 24.55 4.32 -3.55
C ASN A 145 24.42 2.82 -3.42
N HIS A 146 25.54 2.12 -3.41
CA HIS A 146 25.60 0.66 -3.42
C HIS A 146 25.05 -0.01 -2.15
N MET A 147 24.76 0.76 -1.08
CA MET A 147 24.13 0.27 0.15
C MET A 147 22.64 0.60 0.23
N LYS A 148 22.07 1.18 -0.85
CA LYS A 148 20.66 1.56 -0.91
C LYS A 148 19.88 0.57 -1.77
N ALA A 149 18.99 -0.17 -1.13
CA ALA A 149 18.02 -1.04 -1.79
C ALA A 149 16.96 -0.21 -2.53
N VAL A 150 16.55 -0.67 -3.72
CA VAL A 150 15.54 -0.02 -4.58
C VAL A 150 14.63 -1.06 -5.21
N TRP A 151 13.34 -0.75 -5.37
CA TRP A 151 12.37 -1.69 -5.94
C TRP A 151 11.25 -0.97 -6.70
N LYS A 152 10.58 -1.70 -7.60
CA LYS A 152 9.37 -1.21 -8.28
C LYS A 152 8.24 -1.04 -7.28
N LYS A 153 7.48 0.04 -7.43
CA LYS A 153 6.31 0.32 -6.60
C LYS A 153 5.22 -0.72 -6.90
N VAL A 154 4.62 -1.26 -5.86
CA VAL A 154 3.42 -2.11 -5.92
C VAL A 154 2.19 -1.26 -5.61
N ASP A 155 1.13 -1.44 -6.39
CA ASP A 155 -0.13 -0.74 -6.16
C ASP A 155 -0.83 -1.22 -4.89
N TYR A 156 -1.55 -0.29 -4.27
CA TYR A 156 -2.21 -0.44 -2.96
C TYR A 156 -1.30 -0.73 -1.76
N ALA A 157 -0.04 -1.09 -1.96
CA ALA A 157 0.92 -1.32 -0.88
C ALA A 157 1.15 -0.03 -0.06
N THR A 158 1.10 -0.16 1.26
CA THR A 158 1.40 0.97 2.17
C THR A 158 2.76 0.85 2.85
N GLY A 159 3.40 -0.31 2.76
CA GLY A 159 4.75 -0.58 3.23
C GLY A 159 5.38 -1.78 2.53
N TYR A 160 6.65 -2.01 2.86
CA TYR A 160 7.44 -3.14 2.37
C TYR A 160 8.21 -3.76 3.53
N GLN A 161 8.48 -5.05 3.41
CA GLN A 161 9.30 -5.79 4.36
C GLN A 161 10.50 -6.37 3.62
N ILE A 162 11.70 -6.06 4.10
CA ILE A 162 12.99 -6.45 3.54
C ILE A 162 13.62 -7.48 4.47
N ARG A 163 14.07 -8.60 3.94
CA ARG A 163 14.99 -9.53 4.64
C ARG A 163 16.36 -9.39 4.02
N LEU A 164 17.33 -8.93 4.80
CA LEU A 164 18.69 -8.70 4.32
C LEU A 164 19.57 -9.91 4.61
N TYR A 165 20.40 -10.29 3.63
CA TYR A 165 21.33 -11.40 3.70
C TYR A 165 22.75 -10.93 3.38
N ARG A 166 23.74 -11.65 3.92
CA ARG A 166 25.14 -11.57 3.50
C ARG A 166 25.73 -12.97 3.44
N ASP A 167 26.32 -13.33 2.31
CA ASP A 167 26.92 -14.66 2.08
C ASP A 167 25.95 -15.79 2.48
N ASP A 168 24.69 -15.67 2.05
CA ASP A 168 23.56 -16.56 2.38
C ASP A 168 23.12 -16.59 3.85
N TYR A 169 23.79 -15.83 4.74
CA TYR A 169 23.36 -15.67 6.12
C TYR A 169 22.31 -14.57 6.26
N TYR A 170 21.15 -14.93 6.81
CA TYR A 170 20.13 -13.97 7.21
C TYR A 170 20.68 -13.02 8.28
N LEU A 171 20.63 -11.72 7.99
CA LEU A 171 21.02 -10.68 8.93
C LEU A 171 19.82 -10.22 9.75
N ARG A 172 18.76 -9.75 9.07
CA ARG A 172 17.58 -9.17 9.74
C ARG A 172 16.41 -8.88 8.80
N THR A 173 15.27 -8.56 9.41
CA THR A 173 14.07 -8.02 8.76
C THR A 173 13.96 -6.52 9.04
N ILE A 174 13.61 -5.74 8.02
CA ILE A 174 13.54 -4.27 8.04
C ILE A 174 12.25 -3.84 7.37
N ASP A 175 11.46 -3.01 8.05
CA ASP A 175 10.28 -2.41 7.43
C ASP A 175 10.64 -1.10 6.72
N ALA A 176 10.03 -0.87 5.57
CA ALA A 176 10.28 0.28 4.72
C ALA A 176 8.98 0.87 4.15
N THR A 177 9.08 2.12 3.72
CA THR A 177 8.03 2.83 2.97
C THR A 177 8.66 3.51 1.77
N GLY A 178 7.87 3.75 0.73
CA GLY A 178 8.40 4.23 -0.55
C GLY A 178 9.04 3.10 -1.35
N THR A 179 9.94 3.46 -2.27
CA THR A 179 10.55 2.53 -3.25
C THR A 179 12.05 2.34 -3.05
N SER A 180 12.57 2.78 -1.91
CA SER A 180 13.98 2.59 -1.58
C SER A 180 14.25 2.68 -0.08
N LYS A 181 15.35 2.07 0.37
CA LYS A 181 15.81 2.15 1.75
C LYS A 181 17.34 2.11 1.78
N ASP A 182 17.93 3.07 2.49
CA ASP A 182 19.36 3.02 2.82
C ASP A 182 19.58 1.95 3.90
N LEU A 183 20.45 0.99 3.61
CA LEU A 183 20.78 -0.15 4.47
C LEU A 183 22.22 -0.06 5.01
N SER A 184 22.89 1.09 4.87
CA SER A 184 24.32 1.22 5.22
C SER A 184 24.63 0.81 6.66
N GLU A 185 23.70 1.04 7.59
CA GLU A 185 23.82 0.65 9.00
C GLU A 185 23.99 -0.87 9.21
N TYR A 186 23.56 -1.69 8.25
CA TYR A 186 23.55 -3.16 8.36
C TYR A 186 24.54 -3.83 7.42
N MET A 187 25.17 -3.07 6.52
CA MET A 187 26.09 -3.55 5.50
C MET A 187 27.54 -3.24 5.86
N GLY A 188 27.90 -3.53 7.11
CA GLY A 188 29.17 -3.11 7.70
C GLY A 188 30.33 -4.09 7.58
N ARG A 189 30.24 -5.13 6.74
CA ARG A 189 31.38 -6.03 6.49
C ARG A 189 31.39 -6.42 5.03
N GLU A 190 32.53 -6.84 4.52
CA GLU A 190 32.65 -7.36 3.16
C GLU A 190 31.83 -8.64 3.00
N GLY A 191 31.37 -8.90 1.78
CA GLY A 191 30.57 -10.07 1.44
C GLY A 191 29.57 -9.83 0.30
N ASN A 192 28.91 -10.90 -0.14
CA ASN A 192 27.82 -10.82 -1.10
C ASN A 192 26.52 -10.48 -0.40
N TYR A 193 25.98 -9.29 -0.65
CA TYR A 193 24.71 -8.86 -0.12
C TYR A 193 23.60 -8.99 -1.15
N TYR A 194 22.47 -9.49 -0.69
CA TYR A 194 21.19 -9.44 -1.40
C TYR A 194 20.07 -9.31 -0.38
N TYR A 195 18.87 -8.99 -0.83
CA TYR A 195 17.71 -8.96 0.03
C TYR A 195 16.50 -9.60 -0.62
N GLU A 196 15.65 -10.19 0.19
CA GLU A 196 14.28 -10.52 -0.23
C GLU A 196 13.35 -9.37 0.15
N ILE A 197 12.36 -9.08 -0.69
CA ILE A 197 11.36 -8.05 -0.41
C ILE A 197 9.96 -8.50 -0.76
N ARG A 198 8.98 -8.03 0.03
CA ARG A 198 7.55 -8.18 -0.27
C ARG A 198 6.77 -6.90 0.05
N ALA A 199 5.64 -6.71 -0.63
CA ALA A 199 4.68 -5.66 -0.35
C ALA A 199 3.77 -6.05 0.83
N VAL A 200 3.50 -5.09 1.72
CA VAL A 200 2.70 -5.31 2.93
C VAL A 200 1.78 -4.12 3.23
N GLY A 201 0.76 -4.34 4.06
CA GLY A 201 0.12 -3.27 4.80
C GLY A 201 1.03 -2.80 5.94
N LYS A 202 1.44 -1.54 5.94
CA LYS A 202 2.38 -0.95 6.92
C LYS A 202 1.88 -1.06 8.35
N THR A 203 0.59 -0.77 8.56
CA THR A 203 -0.02 -0.80 9.88
C THR A 203 -0.92 -2.01 10.05
N THR A 204 -1.25 -2.36 11.28
CA THR A 204 -2.23 -3.41 11.58
C THR A 204 -3.58 -3.14 10.90
N ASN A 205 -3.99 -1.87 10.76
CA ASN A 205 -5.24 -1.53 10.07
C ASN A 205 -5.13 -1.68 8.56
N ASP A 206 -3.98 -1.35 7.96
CA ASP A 206 -3.76 -1.56 6.53
C ASP A 206 -3.74 -3.05 6.18
N ALA A 207 -3.06 -3.85 7.02
CA ALA A 207 -2.88 -5.28 6.82
C ALA A 207 -4.20 -6.07 6.91
N LYS A 208 -5.25 -5.53 7.54
CA LYS A 208 -6.60 -6.13 7.54
C LYS A 208 -7.19 -6.25 6.14
N TYR A 209 -6.88 -5.30 5.27
CA TYR A 209 -7.47 -5.20 3.93
C TYR A 209 -6.45 -5.41 2.81
N ARG A 210 -5.20 -5.71 3.16
CA ARG A 210 -4.09 -5.91 2.24
C ARG A 210 -3.33 -7.14 2.68
N LYS A 211 -3.69 -8.27 2.08
CA LYS A 211 -2.92 -9.51 2.24
C LYS A 211 -1.55 -9.30 1.58
N SER A 212 -0.48 -9.58 2.32
CA SER A 212 0.89 -9.38 1.85
C SER A 212 1.19 -10.20 0.60
N SER A 213 2.10 -9.69 -0.23
CA SER A 213 2.64 -10.42 -1.37
C SER A 213 3.60 -11.52 -0.94
N ASP A 214 4.00 -12.33 -1.91
CA ASP A 214 5.15 -13.21 -1.77
C ASP A 214 6.47 -12.42 -1.84
N TYR A 215 7.54 -13.04 -1.35
CA TYR A 215 8.88 -12.47 -1.43
C TYR A 215 9.48 -12.68 -2.81
N ILE A 216 10.20 -11.67 -3.29
CA ILE A 216 11.14 -11.79 -4.41
C ILE A 216 12.55 -11.46 -3.94
N THR A 217 13.57 -12.03 -4.60
CA THR A 217 14.98 -11.80 -4.29
C THR A 217 15.54 -10.70 -5.19
N SER A 218 16.31 -9.78 -4.62
CA SER A 218 17.03 -8.75 -5.37
C SER A 218 18.16 -9.35 -6.20
N SER A 219 18.70 -8.56 -7.13
CA SER A 219 20.04 -8.84 -7.68
C SER A 219 21.09 -8.88 -6.55
N ASP A 220 22.08 -9.77 -6.70
CA ASP A 220 23.26 -9.83 -5.83
C ASP A 220 24.15 -8.60 -5.98
N ARG A 221 24.85 -8.25 -4.90
CA ARG A 221 25.91 -7.24 -4.90
C ARG A 221 27.04 -7.68 -3.99
N TYR A 222 28.18 -7.98 -4.62
CA TYR A 222 29.42 -8.19 -3.90
C TYR A 222 30.00 -6.86 -3.45
N LEU A 223 30.16 -6.63 -2.15
CA LEU A 223 30.87 -5.45 -1.64
C LEU A 223 32.30 -5.85 -1.29
N ASP A 224 33.24 -5.50 -2.18
CA ASP A 224 34.68 -5.61 -2.00
C ASP A 224 35.30 -4.25 -1.65
N ASP A 225 36.38 -4.29 -0.86
CA ASP A 225 37.13 -3.11 -0.43
C ASP A 225 36.21 -2.10 0.28
N LEU A 226 35.72 -2.47 1.47
CA LEU A 226 34.94 -1.53 2.28
C LEU A 226 35.80 -0.51 3.04
N GLY A 227 37.12 -0.54 2.86
CA GLY A 227 38.05 0.12 3.77
C GLY A 227 37.96 -0.49 5.16
N ASP A 228 37.97 0.35 6.19
CA ASP A 228 37.88 -0.11 7.57
C ASP A 228 36.46 -0.58 7.92
N THR A 229 36.37 -1.80 8.44
CA THR A 229 35.10 -2.44 8.86
C THR A 229 35.05 -2.79 10.34
N GLU A 230 36.14 -2.62 11.07
CA GLU A 230 36.27 -3.04 12.47
C GLU A 230 36.47 -1.86 13.43
N GLY A 231 36.89 -0.70 12.91
CA GLY A 231 37.02 0.53 13.67
C GLY A 231 35.68 1.05 14.20
N SER A 232 35.76 2.04 15.10
CA SER A 232 34.61 2.56 15.83
C SER A 232 34.54 4.08 15.89
N TRP A 233 33.34 4.60 15.69
CA TRP A 233 33.02 6.02 15.90
C TRP A 233 32.99 6.34 17.40
N LYS A 234 33.64 7.44 17.77
CA LYS A 234 33.65 8.00 19.14
C LYS A 234 33.08 9.41 19.10
N ASN A 235 32.10 9.68 19.97
CA ASN A 235 31.47 10.99 20.08
C ASN A 235 32.19 11.83 21.15
N TYR A 236 32.45 13.09 20.82
CA TYR A 236 33.05 14.09 21.70
C TYR A 236 32.22 15.38 21.65
N ALA A 237 32.54 16.33 22.54
CA ALA A 237 31.84 17.62 22.60
C ALA A 237 31.91 18.41 21.27
N ASP A 238 33.07 18.37 20.60
CA ASP A 238 33.33 19.16 19.39
C ASP A 238 33.01 18.42 18.09
N GLY A 239 32.63 17.14 18.17
CA GLY A 239 32.32 16.33 16.99
C GLY A 239 32.61 14.84 17.16
N LYS A 240 32.64 14.13 16.03
CA LYS A 240 32.93 12.69 15.99
C LYS A 240 34.35 12.44 15.54
N LYS A 241 35.04 11.49 16.17
CA LYS A 241 36.30 10.93 15.69
C LYS A 241 36.11 9.46 15.35
N TYR A 242 37.02 8.92 14.55
CA TYR A 242 37.06 7.50 14.24
C TYR A 242 38.35 6.88 14.76
N VAL A 243 38.19 5.75 15.46
CA VAL A 243 39.29 4.90 15.89
C VAL A 243 39.32 3.72 14.94
N ASP A 244 40.42 3.54 14.22
CA ASP A 244 40.57 2.46 13.24
C ASP A 244 40.63 1.06 13.88
N GLU A 245 40.66 0.03 13.04
CA GLU A 245 40.81 -1.39 13.44
C GLU A 245 42.04 -1.65 14.32
N ASN A 246 43.08 -0.82 14.22
CA ASN A 246 44.31 -0.92 15.01
C ASN A 246 44.25 -0.12 16.32
N GLY A 247 43.12 0.51 16.62
CA GLY A 247 42.93 1.31 17.83
C GLY A 247 43.51 2.72 17.74
N GLN A 248 43.90 3.21 16.55
CA GLN A 248 44.46 4.54 16.35
C GLN A 248 43.39 5.54 15.91
N ILE A 249 43.49 6.79 16.37
CA ILE A 249 42.59 7.85 15.90
C ILE A 249 43.02 8.31 14.51
N VAL A 250 42.10 8.28 13.56
CA VAL A 250 42.31 8.75 12.20
C VAL A 250 42.39 10.29 12.17
N THR A 251 43.46 10.84 11.58
CA THR A 251 43.67 12.30 11.46
C THR A 251 44.20 12.69 10.08
N SER A 252 43.91 13.93 9.64
CA SER A 252 44.48 14.58 8.45
C SER A 252 44.33 13.84 7.10
N GLN A 253 43.36 12.95 6.96
CA GLN A 253 43.26 12.11 5.76
C GLN A 253 41.83 11.77 5.35
N TRP A 254 41.71 11.39 4.09
CA TRP A 254 40.59 10.58 3.63
C TRP A 254 40.67 9.21 4.27
N TYR A 255 39.54 8.73 4.77
CA TYR A 255 39.44 7.41 5.35
C TYR A 255 38.13 6.76 4.93
N ARG A 256 38.22 5.52 4.44
CA ARG A 256 37.08 4.79 3.93
C ARG A 256 36.56 3.86 5.01
N ILE A 257 35.29 4.02 5.38
CA ILE A 257 34.64 3.30 6.46
C ILE A 257 33.37 2.71 5.88
N LEU A 258 33.25 1.38 5.90
CA LEU A 258 32.08 0.66 5.37
C LEU A 258 31.71 1.11 3.95
N GLY A 259 32.71 1.21 3.07
CA GLY A 259 32.56 1.59 1.67
C GLY A 259 32.34 3.08 1.44
N THR A 260 32.19 3.87 2.50
CA THR A 260 31.92 5.32 2.44
C THR A 260 33.16 6.12 2.78
N TRP A 261 33.47 7.15 1.99
CA TRP A 261 34.58 8.05 2.25
C TRP A 261 34.20 9.14 3.27
N TYR A 262 35.09 9.36 4.22
CA TYR A 262 35.07 10.44 5.21
C TYR A 262 36.41 11.18 5.15
N TYR A 263 36.43 12.44 5.58
CA TYR A 263 37.67 13.19 5.76
C TYR A 263 37.80 13.62 7.22
N PHE A 264 38.97 13.44 7.80
CA PHE A 264 39.28 13.82 9.18
C PHE A 264 40.28 14.99 9.20
N ASP A 265 40.04 15.97 10.07
CA ASP A 265 40.95 17.09 10.25
C ASP A 265 42.20 16.70 11.05
N GLU A 266 43.08 17.67 11.28
CA GLU A 266 44.35 17.49 12.02
C GLU A 266 44.16 17.05 13.47
N ASN A 267 43.00 17.34 14.06
CA ASN A 267 42.63 16.95 15.41
C ASN A 267 41.88 15.61 15.43
N GLY A 268 41.63 15.00 14.27
CA GLY A 268 40.90 13.75 14.08
C GLY A 268 39.38 13.90 14.13
N TYR A 269 38.86 15.11 14.06
CA TYR A 269 37.42 15.33 13.95
C TYR A 269 36.96 15.14 12.51
N MET A 270 35.84 14.44 12.36
CA MET A 270 35.16 14.22 11.09
C MET A 270 34.69 15.55 10.51
N VAL A 271 35.11 15.83 9.28
CA VAL A 271 34.76 17.05 8.56
C VAL A 271 33.37 16.91 7.93
N THR A 272 32.63 18.02 7.94
CA THR A 272 31.37 18.21 7.21
C THR A 272 31.45 19.48 6.36
N GLY A 273 30.59 19.60 5.36
CA GLY A 273 30.57 20.74 4.44
C GLY A 273 31.68 20.70 3.39
N TRP A 274 32.01 21.87 2.84
CA TRP A 274 33.02 22.01 1.80
C TRP A 274 34.43 21.83 2.35
N ARG A 275 35.25 21.02 1.67
CA ARG A 275 36.65 20.78 2.02
C ARG A 275 37.52 20.79 0.78
N MET A 276 38.60 21.55 0.81
CA MET A 276 39.63 21.51 -0.23
C MET A 276 40.74 20.54 0.17
N VAL A 277 41.00 19.54 -0.69
CA VAL A 277 42.06 18.55 -0.50
C VAL A 277 42.82 18.41 -1.82
N ASN A 278 44.15 18.52 -1.80
CA ASN A 278 44.99 18.40 -2.99
C ASN A 278 44.49 19.25 -4.19
N ASN A 279 44.12 20.50 -3.91
CA ASN A 279 43.62 21.46 -4.90
C ASN A 279 42.31 21.06 -5.60
N LYS A 280 41.55 20.13 -5.02
CA LYS A 280 40.19 19.75 -5.44
C LYS A 280 39.20 20.05 -4.31
N TRP A 281 38.00 20.50 -4.66
CA TRP A 281 36.91 20.69 -3.71
C TRP A 281 36.08 19.42 -3.58
N TYR A 282 35.69 19.12 -2.35
CA TYR A 282 34.81 18.01 -2.00
C TYR A 282 33.71 18.54 -1.09
N TYR A 283 32.57 17.87 -1.07
CA TYR A 283 31.52 18.16 -0.11
C TYR A 283 31.20 16.94 0.73
N LEU A 284 31.29 17.12 2.05
CA LEU A 284 30.96 16.12 3.05
C LEU A 284 29.56 16.47 3.60
N GLY A 285 28.65 15.50 3.62
CA GLY A 285 27.32 15.69 4.19
C GLY A 285 27.34 16.06 5.67
N ASN A 286 26.19 16.39 6.24
CA ASN A 286 26.07 16.66 7.69
C ASN A 286 26.41 15.42 8.55
N ASP A 287 26.33 14.23 7.97
CA ASP A 287 26.75 12.95 8.54
C ASP A 287 28.22 12.61 8.23
N GLY A 288 28.95 13.51 7.56
CA GLY A 288 30.36 13.38 7.19
C GLY A 288 30.64 12.57 5.93
N LYS A 289 29.61 11.95 5.33
CA LYS A 289 29.77 11.12 4.13
C LYS A 289 30.16 11.98 2.93
N MET A 290 31.17 11.57 2.18
CA MET A 290 31.54 12.21 0.92
C MET A 290 30.39 12.12 -0.08
N VAL A 291 30.03 13.26 -0.67
CA VAL A 291 28.98 13.34 -1.67
C VAL A 291 29.57 13.09 -3.06
N ILE A 292 28.86 12.27 -3.85
CA ILE A 292 29.08 12.06 -5.28
C ILE A 292 27.80 12.41 -6.06
N GLY A 293 27.93 12.76 -7.33
CA GLY A 293 26.81 13.15 -8.20
C GLY A 293 26.21 14.52 -7.88
N TRP A 294 24.95 14.72 -8.27
CA TRP A 294 24.22 15.98 -8.09
C TRP A 294 23.87 16.26 -6.63
N LYS A 295 24.15 17.49 -6.19
CA LYS A 295 23.78 17.98 -4.85
C LYS A 295 23.40 19.45 -4.88
N GLN A 296 22.25 19.77 -4.30
CA GLN A 296 21.87 21.17 -4.06
C GLN A 296 22.39 21.62 -2.69
N ILE A 297 23.17 22.71 -2.67
CA ILE A 297 23.81 23.28 -1.48
C ILE A 297 23.51 24.77 -1.47
N GLY A 298 22.79 25.24 -0.45
CA GLY A 298 22.39 26.65 -0.35
C GLY A 298 21.53 27.12 -1.53
N GLY A 299 20.71 26.25 -2.12
CA GLY A 299 19.86 26.55 -3.28
C GLY A 299 20.57 26.43 -4.65
N VAL A 300 21.88 26.25 -4.68
CA VAL A 300 22.68 26.10 -5.90
C VAL A 300 22.98 24.64 -6.16
N TRP A 301 22.88 24.19 -7.41
CA TRP A 301 23.25 22.84 -7.82
C TRP A 301 24.74 22.72 -8.11
N TYR A 302 25.35 21.65 -7.61
CA TYR A 302 26.72 21.24 -7.85
C TYR A 302 26.73 19.78 -8.30
N TYR A 303 27.76 19.40 -9.04
CA TYR A 303 28.02 18.01 -9.39
C TYR A 303 29.38 17.59 -8.84
N MET A 304 29.41 16.45 -8.15
CA MET A 304 30.64 15.80 -7.68
C MET A 304 30.92 14.61 -8.61
N ASP A 305 32.11 14.55 -9.19
CA ASP A 305 32.53 13.45 -10.05
C ASP A 305 32.63 12.13 -9.24
N ALA A 306 32.88 11.01 -9.92
CA ALA A 306 32.90 9.69 -9.28
C ALA A 306 33.99 9.56 -8.18
N ASP A 307 35.07 10.35 -8.28
CA ASP A 307 36.11 10.46 -7.25
C ASP A 307 35.74 11.42 -6.10
N GLY A 308 34.54 12.01 -6.13
CA GLY A 308 34.02 12.98 -5.16
C GLY A 308 34.44 14.43 -5.42
N ALA A 309 35.29 14.69 -6.41
CA ALA A 309 35.75 16.04 -6.69
C ALA A 309 34.64 16.88 -7.34
N MET A 310 34.50 18.13 -6.91
CA MET A 310 33.56 19.08 -7.48
C MET A 310 33.92 19.35 -8.94
N ALA A 311 32.96 19.09 -9.83
CA ALA A 311 33.12 19.27 -11.25
C ALA A 311 33.04 20.75 -11.65
N THR A 312 33.77 21.08 -12.72
CA THR A 312 33.74 22.39 -13.39
C THR A 312 33.81 22.17 -14.91
N GLY A 313 33.34 23.14 -15.68
CA GLY A 313 33.20 23.07 -17.13
C GLY A 313 32.06 22.15 -17.58
N TRP A 314 32.12 21.75 -18.85
CA TRP A 314 31.17 20.80 -19.44
C TRP A 314 31.31 19.41 -18.83
N ARG A 315 30.19 18.82 -18.44
CA ARG A 315 30.11 17.47 -17.89
C ARG A 315 28.94 16.71 -18.46
N GLN A 316 29.21 15.48 -18.87
CA GLN A 316 28.20 14.52 -19.25
C GLN A 316 27.84 13.67 -18.02
N THR A 317 26.67 13.91 -17.43
CA THR A 317 26.28 13.22 -16.18
C THR A 317 25.51 11.93 -16.44
N ALA A 318 25.02 11.75 -17.66
CA ALA A 318 24.43 10.52 -18.19
C ALA A 318 24.56 10.52 -19.73
N PRO A 319 24.42 9.37 -20.42
CA PRO A 319 24.50 9.33 -21.88
C PRO A 319 23.60 10.38 -22.54
N GLY A 320 24.22 11.29 -23.30
CA GLY A 320 23.53 12.39 -24.00
C GLY A 320 23.12 13.58 -23.12
N GLN A 321 23.24 13.51 -21.80
CA GLN A 321 22.89 14.60 -20.89
C GLN A 321 24.12 15.42 -20.51
N TRP A 322 24.20 16.64 -21.04
CA TRP A 322 25.30 17.58 -20.78
C TRP A 322 24.84 18.77 -19.96
N TYR A 323 25.70 19.14 -19.02
CA TYR A 323 25.53 20.30 -18.15
C TYR A 323 26.83 21.09 -18.11
N TYR A 324 26.73 22.37 -17.79
CA TYR A 324 27.89 23.21 -17.55
C TYR A 324 27.97 23.64 -16.09
N LEU A 325 29.11 23.41 -15.45
CA LEU A 325 29.40 23.81 -14.08
C LEU A 325 30.38 24.98 -14.14
N ASN A 326 30.04 26.12 -13.55
CA ASN A 326 30.91 27.30 -13.53
C ASN A 326 32.22 27.03 -12.77
N ALA A 327 33.18 27.95 -12.84
CA ALA A 327 34.48 27.81 -12.16
C ALA A 327 34.35 27.64 -10.63
N ASN A 328 33.28 28.16 -10.02
CA ASN A 328 32.93 27.95 -8.61
C ASN A 328 32.08 26.69 -8.35
N GLY A 329 31.86 25.85 -9.37
CA GLY A 329 31.07 24.63 -9.33
C GLY A 329 29.56 24.79 -9.48
N ALA A 330 29.04 26.02 -9.50
CA ALA A 330 27.60 26.26 -9.63
C ALA A 330 27.10 25.87 -11.03
N MET A 331 26.05 25.05 -11.10
CA MET A 331 25.41 24.68 -12.36
C MET A 331 24.82 25.91 -13.07
N ALA A 332 25.13 26.04 -14.36
CA ALA A 332 24.48 27.02 -15.22
C ALA A 332 23.11 26.51 -15.70
N ALA A 333 22.12 27.41 -15.75
CA ALA A 333 20.78 27.12 -16.25
C ALA A 333 20.18 28.36 -16.91
N SER A 334 19.23 28.16 -17.83
CA SER A 334 18.53 29.23 -18.57
C SER A 334 19.50 30.23 -19.22
N THR A 335 20.54 29.72 -19.88
CA THR A 335 21.63 30.56 -20.43
C THR A 335 22.28 29.90 -21.65
N VAL A 336 23.24 30.59 -22.27
CA VAL A 336 24.05 30.08 -23.38
C VAL A 336 25.52 30.06 -22.97
N ILE A 337 26.18 28.91 -23.12
CA ILE A 337 27.61 28.72 -22.85
C ILE A 337 28.27 28.21 -24.13
N ASP A 338 29.32 28.88 -24.60
CA ASP A 338 30.06 28.51 -25.82
C ASP A 338 29.19 28.28 -27.07
N GLY A 339 28.03 28.97 -27.16
CA GLY A 339 27.06 28.81 -28.25
C GLY A 339 26.04 27.69 -28.05
N TYR A 340 26.08 26.97 -26.94
CA TYR A 340 25.13 25.90 -26.58
C TYR A 340 24.10 26.40 -25.57
N THR A 341 22.81 26.18 -25.85
CA THR A 341 21.70 26.64 -25.01
C THR A 341 21.40 25.62 -23.90
N LEU A 342 21.30 26.10 -22.67
CA LEU A 342 20.90 25.32 -21.50
C LEU A 342 19.49 25.73 -21.06
N ASP A 343 18.62 24.75 -20.81
CA ASP A 343 17.25 24.99 -20.34
C ASP A 343 17.20 25.34 -18.84
N ALA A 344 15.99 25.47 -18.27
CA ALA A 344 15.80 25.80 -16.86
C ALA A 344 16.30 24.72 -15.88
N SER A 345 16.47 23.48 -16.34
CA SER A 345 17.10 22.41 -15.58
C SER A 345 18.62 22.38 -15.71
N GLY A 346 19.19 23.25 -16.56
CA GLY A 346 20.62 23.28 -16.90
C GLY A 346 21.04 22.28 -17.97
N LEU A 347 20.09 21.52 -18.53
CA LEU A 347 20.35 20.54 -19.56
C LEU A 347 20.62 21.23 -20.89
N TRP A 348 21.69 20.83 -21.56
CA TRP A 348 21.95 21.25 -22.94
C TRP A 348 20.85 20.74 -23.87
N VAL A 349 20.24 21.67 -24.59
CA VAL A 349 19.26 21.40 -25.64
C VAL A 349 19.82 21.85 -26.98
N SER A 350 19.74 20.97 -27.97
CA SER A 350 20.20 21.18 -29.35
C SER A 350 19.25 22.06 -30.15
#